data_AF-A0A918HJ92-F1
#
_entry.id   AF-A0A918HJ92-F1
#
_cell.length_a   1.000
_cell.length_b   1.000
_cell.length_c   1.000
_cell.angle_alpha   90.00
_cell.angle_beta   90.00
_cell.angle_gamma   90.00
#
_symmetry.space_group_name_H-M   'P 1'
#
loop_
_entity.id
_entity.type
_entity.pdbx_description
1 polymer ?
#
loop_
_entity_poly.entity_id
_entity_poly.type
_entity_poly.pdbx_seq_one_letter_code
_entity_poly.pdbx_strand_id
1 'polypeptide(L)'
;MAAPDAHQGLDPLRVAEVMVRTATHTRKPQRRGSGYRVGPRWLLTAAHVVRQAEEGATRVRFEADRADEWTARATVVLASVPADVALLEITEEPPPGPHAAPVEPPAYGGLPDTDVHLPCSALGYPRFKMRTDRTHLLDDGSPSRYRDSCHATGLTSVLSNRREGTLELAVTPPAADPDPDHSPWEGMSGAAVWHDGTLVGLVGAHHRSDGLGRLAAVRVSRWYALLGRTELTTLHACAGLPLSAADLTHPAPGREAPSAPASLTQLPVDIPLGALNGLAGALTALPSVARRTTLDLVLSGIDPAIAAMSPRSDSLRPDVFGILRTCLHYPGTLDQLLEAIRLLEGDSVGVARVDREAAALARRYRRTR
;
A
#
# COMPACT_ATOMS: atom_id res chain seq x y z
N MET A 1 -18.05 -19.06 19.90
CA MET A 1 -17.83 -17.64 19.55
C MET A 1 -16.33 -17.46 19.39
N ALA A 2 -15.85 -17.41 18.16
CA ALA A 2 -14.45 -17.03 17.90
C ALA A 2 -14.33 -15.52 18.17
N ALA A 3 -13.30 -15.13 18.93
CA ALA A 3 -12.94 -13.73 19.09
C ALA A 3 -12.64 -13.13 17.71
N PRO A 4 -12.94 -11.84 17.46
CA PRO A 4 -12.49 -11.17 16.24
C PRO A 4 -10.96 -11.27 16.18
N ASP A 5 -10.43 -11.77 15.06
CA ASP A 5 -8.99 -11.80 14.79
C ASP A 5 -8.42 -10.40 15.06
N ALA A 6 -7.57 -10.29 16.08
CA ALA A 6 -6.81 -9.07 16.33
C ALA A 6 -6.03 -8.78 15.05
N HIS A 7 -6.27 -7.61 14.44
CA HIS A 7 -5.68 -7.23 13.17
C HIS A 7 -4.14 -7.35 13.22
N GLN A 8 -3.61 -8.48 12.75
CA GLN A 8 -2.17 -8.70 12.58
C GLN A 8 -1.76 -7.88 11.35
N GLY A 9 -1.47 -6.60 11.53
CA GLY A 9 -1.06 -5.71 10.44
C GLY A 9 -1.22 -4.22 10.72
N LEU A 10 -1.27 -3.45 9.65
CA LEU A 10 -1.44 -2.00 9.68
C LEU A 10 -2.70 -1.61 10.46
N ASP A 11 -2.52 -0.82 11.51
CA ASP A 11 -3.60 -0.23 12.32
C ASP A 11 -3.62 1.29 12.07
N PRO A 12 -4.72 1.85 11.53
CA PRO A 12 -4.80 3.28 11.23
C PRO A 12 -4.65 4.17 12.47
N LEU A 13 -5.12 3.72 13.65
CA LEU A 13 -5.02 4.50 14.89
C LEU A 13 -3.56 4.72 15.33
N ARG A 14 -2.65 3.88 14.85
CA ARG A 14 -1.21 3.96 15.14
C ARG A 14 -0.45 4.78 14.11
N VAL A 15 -1.07 5.19 13.00
CA VAL A 15 -0.43 6.01 11.96
C VAL A 15 -0.49 7.48 12.36
N ALA A 16 0.64 8.18 12.24
CA ALA A 16 0.72 9.59 12.57
C ALA A 16 1.29 10.41 11.41
N GLU A 17 0.80 11.63 11.28
CA GLU A 17 1.50 12.69 10.58
C GLU A 17 2.62 13.24 11.48
N VAL A 18 3.86 13.20 11.00
CA VAL A 18 5.03 13.75 11.70
C VAL A 18 5.30 15.14 11.19
N MET A 19 5.38 16.10 12.11
CA MET A 19 5.43 17.52 11.82
C MET A 19 6.62 18.16 12.55
N VAL A 20 7.56 18.72 11.80
CA VAL A 20 8.81 19.28 12.33
C VAL A 20 8.96 20.74 11.93
N ARG A 21 9.06 21.64 12.92
CA ARG A 21 9.45 23.04 12.66
C ARG A 21 10.98 23.13 12.59
N THR A 22 11.47 23.90 11.61
CA THR A 22 12.92 24.12 11.40
C THR A 22 13.31 25.54 11.83
N ALA A 23 14.52 25.69 12.37
CA ALA A 23 15.06 26.90 13.00
C ALA A 23 15.17 28.19 12.17
N THR A 24 14.78 28.19 10.89
CA THR A 24 15.03 29.33 9.99
C THR A 24 13.75 29.99 9.49
N HIS A 25 13.43 31.12 10.12
CA HIS A 25 12.39 32.10 9.80
C HIS A 25 10.93 31.63 9.88
N THR A 26 10.13 32.50 10.51
CA THR A 26 8.69 32.46 10.82
C THR A 26 7.76 32.29 9.61
N ARG A 27 8.27 31.91 8.44
CA ARG A 27 7.53 31.72 7.18
C ARG A 27 7.97 30.51 6.33
N LYS A 28 8.95 29.68 6.76
CA LYS A 28 9.37 28.49 5.99
C LYS A 28 8.52 27.25 6.31
N PRO A 29 8.31 26.36 5.33
CA PRO A 29 7.41 25.21 5.47
C PRO A 29 7.92 24.25 6.54
N GLN A 30 7.01 23.87 7.43
CA GLN A 30 7.15 22.74 8.33
C GLN A 30 7.48 21.49 7.52
N ARG A 31 8.57 20.79 7.87
CA ARG A 31 8.85 19.46 7.29
C ARG A 31 7.76 18.52 7.77
N ARG A 32 7.21 17.74 6.84
CA ARG A 32 6.17 16.76 7.11
C ARG A 32 6.58 15.39 6.63
N GLY A 33 6.20 14.39 7.38
CA GLY A 33 6.37 12.98 7.07
C GLY A 33 5.23 12.18 7.68
N SER A 34 5.34 10.87 7.57
CA SER A 34 4.46 9.92 8.21
C SER A 34 5.25 9.11 9.24
N GLY A 35 4.55 8.46 10.15
CA GLY A 35 5.15 7.58 11.14
C GLY A 35 4.16 6.58 11.68
N TYR A 36 4.67 5.60 12.43
CA TYR A 36 3.87 4.54 13.01
C TYR A 36 4.23 4.34 14.48
N ARG A 37 3.24 4.42 15.37
CA ARG A 37 3.40 4.18 16.81
C ARG A 37 3.71 2.71 17.04
N VAL A 38 4.88 2.39 17.58
CA VAL A 38 5.42 1.02 17.79
C VAL A 38 5.40 0.58 19.24
N GLY A 39 4.82 1.38 20.14
CA GLY A 39 4.67 1.03 21.54
C GLY A 39 3.85 2.09 22.28
N PRO A 40 3.79 2.04 23.61
CA PRO A 40 2.96 2.95 24.40
C PRO A 40 3.30 4.42 24.14
N ARG A 41 4.57 4.75 23.93
CA ARG A 41 5.05 6.12 23.72
C ARG A 41 6.03 6.25 22.56
N TRP A 42 6.17 5.22 21.73
CA TRP A 42 7.25 5.12 20.76
C TRP A 42 6.71 5.19 19.35
N LEU A 43 7.37 5.93 18.47
CA LEU A 43 6.98 6.07 17.07
C LEU A 43 8.19 5.97 16.15
N LEU A 44 8.08 5.16 15.09
CA LEU A 44 9.06 5.09 14.01
C LEU A 44 8.71 6.07 12.88
N THR A 45 9.73 6.68 12.30
CA THR A 45 9.64 7.49 11.07
C THR A 45 10.99 7.45 10.33
N ALA A 46 11.10 8.12 9.18
CA ALA A 46 12.36 8.22 8.45
C ALA A 46 13.28 9.30 9.08
N ALA A 47 14.58 9.04 9.16
CA ALA A 47 15.51 9.94 9.83
C ALA A 47 15.58 11.33 9.17
N HIS A 48 15.50 11.38 7.83
CA HIS A 48 15.53 12.66 7.11
C HIS A 48 14.29 13.55 7.35
N VAL A 49 13.17 12.99 7.86
CA VAL A 49 11.96 13.76 8.23
C VAL A 49 12.27 14.65 9.43
N VAL A 50 12.99 14.11 10.42
CA VAL A 50 13.31 14.78 11.69
C VAL A 50 14.71 15.40 11.72
N ARG A 51 15.41 15.39 10.59
CA ARG A 51 16.72 16.04 10.45
C ARG A 51 16.60 17.53 10.73
N GLN A 52 17.50 18.05 11.58
CA GLN A 52 17.51 19.45 12.02
C GLN A 52 16.23 19.88 12.76
N ALA A 53 15.49 18.94 13.37
CA ALA A 53 14.45 19.30 14.32
C ALA A 53 15.06 20.08 15.48
N GLU A 54 14.50 21.25 15.80
CA GLU A 54 14.81 21.93 17.05
C GLU A 54 14.27 21.12 18.23
N GLU A 55 14.87 21.30 19.40
CA GLU A 55 14.37 20.68 20.62
C GLU A 55 12.92 21.12 20.90
N GLY A 56 12.03 20.16 21.12
CA GLY A 56 10.60 20.42 21.35
C GLY A 56 9.81 20.90 20.12
N ALA A 57 10.40 20.93 18.92
CA ALA A 57 9.75 21.39 17.69
C ALA A 57 9.03 20.29 16.89
N THR A 58 9.12 19.04 17.35
CA THR A 58 8.44 17.90 16.73
C THR A 58 7.06 17.69 17.35
N ARG A 59 6.07 17.48 16.48
CA ARG A 59 4.70 17.09 16.83
C ARG A 59 4.33 15.86 16.03
N VAL A 60 3.53 14.99 16.62
CA VAL A 60 2.89 13.87 15.95
C VAL A 60 1.39 14.03 16.06
N ARG A 61 0.66 13.75 14.98
CA ARG A 61 -0.79 13.86 14.93
C ARG A 61 -1.41 12.58 14.40
N PHE A 62 -2.24 11.94 15.21
CA PHE A 62 -2.99 10.72 14.89
C PHE A 62 -4.42 11.09 14.50
N GLU A 63 -5.05 10.26 13.64
CA GLU A 63 -6.46 10.45 13.21
C GLU A 63 -6.78 11.91 12.83
N ALA A 64 -5.87 12.53 12.08
CA ALA A 64 -5.94 13.93 11.68
C ALA A 64 -7.34 14.32 11.15
N ASP A 65 -7.92 15.37 11.71
CA ASP A 65 -9.20 15.95 11.35
C ASP A 65 -10.39 14.95 11.49
N ARG A 66 -10.26 13.96 12.38
CA ARG A 66 -11.32 12.99 12.75
C ARG A 66 -11.68 13.10 14.23
N ALA A 67 -12.77 12.43 14.64
CA ALA A 67 -13.31 12.50 15.99
C ALA A 67 -12.30 12.11 17.08
N ASP A 68 -11.40 11.17 16.77
CA ASP A 68 -10.36 10.70 17.66
C ASP A 68 -9.00 11.39 17.39
N GLU A 69 -8.97 12.60 16.83
CA GLU A 69 -7.70 13.30 16.58
C GLU A 69 -6.91 13.45 17.89
N TRP A 70 -5.63 13.09 17.84
CA TRP A 70 -4.70 13.34 18.93
C TRP A 70 -3.39 13.91 18.41
N THR A 71 -3.06 15.13 18.84
CA THR A 71 -1.76 15.75 18.60
C THR A 71 -0.94 15.78 19.88
N ALA A 72 0.32 15.34 19.81
CA ALA A 72 1.24 15.30 20.95
C ALA A 72 2.63 15.83 20.60
N ARG A 73 3.34 16.33 21.61
CA ARG A 73 4.79 16.55 21.54
C ARG A 73 5.55 15.23 21.43
N ALA A 74 6.62 15.27 20.64
CA ALA A 74 7.56 14.17 20.57
C ALA A 74 9.01 14.66 20.58
N THR A 75 9.91 13.84 21.10
CA THR A 75 11.36 14.07 21.10
C THR A 75 12.05 13.00 20.26
N VAL A 76 13.16 13.37 19.60
CA VAL A 76 13.95 12.43 18.80
C VAL A 76 14.91 11.70 19.74
N VAL A 77 14.70 10.41 19.95
CA VAL A 77 15.56 9.57 20.82
C VAL A 77 16.67 8.90 20.02
N LEU A 78 16.40 8.61 18.75
CA LEU A 78 17.36 8.05 17.82
C LEU A 78 17.06 8.58 16.42
N ALA A 79 18.09 8.94 15.66
CA ALA A 79 17.98 9.24 14.24
C ALA A 79 19.25 8.76 13.52
N SER A 80 19.12 7.62 12.84
CA SER A 80 20.22 7.04 12.07
C SER A 80 20.10 7.46 10.61
N VAL A 81 20.99 8.36 10.17
CA VAL A 81 21.05 8.80 8.77
C VAL A 81 21.41 7.65 7.82
N PRO A 82 22.38 6.75 8.12
CA PRO A 82 22.72 5.65 7.22
C PRO A 82 21.55 4.69 6.98
N ALA A 83 20.80 4.35 8.03
CA ALA A 83 19.64 3.45 7.96
C ALA A 83 18.32 4.17 7.61
N ASP A 84 18.35 5.50 7.52
CA ASP A 84 17.21 6.41 7.36
C ASP A 84 16.00 6.07 8.25
N VAL A 85 16.28 5.73 9.51
CA VAL A 85 15.26 5.42 10.53
C VAL A 85 15.44 6.31 11.75
N ALA A 86 14.34 6.82 12.28
CA ALA A 86 14.30 7.54 13.54
C ALA A 86 13.24 6.97 14.47
N LEU A 87 13.54 7.03 15.77
CA LEU A 87 12.66 6.69 16.86
C LEU A 87 12.32 7.95 17.64
N LEU A 88 11.03 8.21 17.81
CA LEU A 88 10.50 9.32 18.59
C LEU A 88 9.85 8.82 19.87
N GLU A 89 10.05 9.56 20.95
CA GLU A 89 9.27 9.42 22.18
C GLU A 89 8.14 10.45 22.20
N ILE A 90 6.90 9.98 22.31
CA ILE A 90 5.72 10.80 22.55
C ILE A 90 5.71 11.19 24.02
N THR A 91 5.87 12.48 24.32
CA THR A 91 6.08 12.97 25.68
C THR A 91 4.79 13.21 26.46
N GLU A 92 3.64 13.17 25.78
CA GLU A 92 2.32 13.38 26.37
C GLU A 92 1.56 12.05 26.44
N GLU A 93 0.71 11.90 27.45
CA GLU A 93 -0.13 10.71 27.57
C GLU A 93 -1.25 10.73 26.52
N PRO A 94 -1.63 9.55 25.98
CA PRO A 94 -2.78 9.48 25.10
C PRO A 94 -4.06 9.88 25.83
N PRO A 95 -4.99 10.59 25.16
CA PRO A 95 -6.28 10.90 25.74
C PRO A 95 -7.08 9.61 26.01
N PRO A 96 -8.01 9.61 26.99
CA PRO A 96 -8.94 8.51 27.16
C PRO A 96 -9.68 8.20 25.85
N GLY A 97 -9.80 6.92 25.50
CA GLY A 97 -10.42 6.49 24.23
C GLY A 97 -9.53 5.55 23.44
N PRO A 98 -9.68 5.50 22.10
CA PRO A 98 -8.97 4.53 21.24
C PRO A 98 -7.45 4.61 21.36
N HIS A 99 -6.87 5.80 21.56
CA HIS A 99 -5.42 6.01 21.71
C HIS A 99 -4.84 5.51 23.03
N ALA A 100 -5.67 5.36 24.07
CA ALA A 100 -5.27 4.85 25.38
C ALA A 100 -5.20 3.32 25.44
N ALA A 101 -5.68 2.62 24.40
CA ALA A 101 -5.56 1.17 24.33
C ALA A 101 -4.08 0.74 24.40
N PRO A 102 -3.76 -0.39 25.07
CA PRO A 102 -2.40 -0.91 25.09
C PRO A 102 -1.86 -1.12 23.68
N VAL A 103 -0.64 -0.64 23.44
CA VAL A 103 0.01 -0.73 22.13
C VAL A 103 1.21 -1.65 22.23
N GLU A 104 1.06 -2.87 21.72
CA GLU A 104 2.15 -3.83 21.60
C GLU A 104 3.07 -3.47 20.40
N PRO A 105 4.37 -3.75 20.50
CA PRO A 105 5.28 -3.68 19.36
C PRO A 105 4.80 -4.51 18.16
N PRO A 106 5.01 -4.02 16.92
CA PRO A 106 4.66 -4.79 15.74
C PRO A 106 5.61 -5.97 15.56
N ALA A 107 5.15 -7.01 14.86
CA ALA A 107 6.06 -8.03 14.34
C ALA A 107 6.88 -7.44 13.19
N TYR A 108 8.19 -7.71 13.19
CA TYR A 108 9.11 -7.24 12.14
C TYR A 108 9.39 -8.35 11.14
N GLY A 109 9.25 -8.03 9.86
CA GLY A 109 9.35 -8.99 8.77
C GLY A 109 10.67 -8.91 8.01
N GLY A 110 11.23 -10.07 7.68
CA GLY A 110 12.38 -10.21 6.80
C GLY A 110 11.96 -10.67 5.41
N LEU A 111 12.31 -9.91 4.37
CA LEU A 111 12.03 -10.29 2.99
C LEU A 111 13.16 -11.16 2.39
N PRO A 112 12.84 -12.19 1.59
CA PRO A 112 13.84 -13.05 0.98
C PRO A 112 14.60 -12.34 -0.14
N ASP A 113 15.93 -12.53 -0.24
CA ASP A 113 16.72 -12.01 -1.38
C ASP A 113 16.62 -12.96 -2.59
N THR A 114 15.39 -13.14 -3.09
CA THR A 114 15.05 -14.03 -4.22
C THR A 114 14.14 -13.32 -5.22
N ASP A 115 14.01 -13.88 -6.42
CA ASP A 115 13.12 -13.38 -7.46
C ASP A 115 11.64 -13.59 -7.08
N VAL A 116 11.08 -12.62 -6.36
CA VAL A 116 9.69 -12.64 -5.89
C VAL A 116 9.11 -11.23 -5.85
N HIS A 117 7.82 -11.14 -6.14
CA HIS A 117 7.00 -9.96 -5.92
C HIS A 117 6.06 -10.19 -4.74
N LEU A 118 6.03 -9.25 -3.79
CA LEU A 118 5.23 -9.38 -2.58
C LEU A 118 4.23 -8.22 -2.47
N PRO A 119 2.95 -8.48 -2.15
CA PRO A 119 1.99 -7.41 -1.91
C PRO A 119 2.33 -6.68 -0.62
N CYS A 120 2.40 -5.36 -0.72
CA CYS A 120 2.71 -4.50 0.39
C CYS A 120 1.70 -3.35 0.47
N SER A 121 1.54 -2.81 1.67
CA SER A 121 0.81 -1.57 1.88
C SER A 121 1.51 -0.61 2.81
N ALA A 122 1.22 0.67 2.68
CA ALA A 122 1.67 1.73 3.57
C ALA A 122 0.58 2.80 3.69
N LEU A 123 0.38 3.34 4.90
CA LEU A 123 -0.54 4.43 5.16
C LEU A 123 0.26 5.67 5.61
N GLY A 124 -0.02 6.81 5.00
CA GLY A 124 0.65 8.08 5.31
C GLY A 124 -0.09 9.30 4.74
N TYR A 125 0.56 10.45 4.76
CA TYR A 125 -0.06 11.76 4.47
C TYR A 125 0.63 12.50 3.29
N PRO A 126 0.58 11.96 2.07
CA PRO A 126 1.26 12.54 0.90
C PRO A 126 0.61 13.85 0.44
N ARG A 127 1.39 14.69 -0.24
CA ARG A 127 1.00 16.04 -0.68
C ARG A 127 -0.16 16.01 -1.67
N PHE A 128 -0.26 15.02 -2.54
CA PHE A 128 -1.35 14.94 -3.52
C PHE A 128 -2.73 14.74 -2.87
N LYS A 129 -2.78 14.37 -1.59
CA LYS A 129 -4.01 14.30 -0.77
C LYS A 129 -4.32 15.62 -0.05
N MET A 130 -3.56 16.68 -0.30
CA MET A 130 -3.85 18.01 0.21
C MET A 130 -5.16 18.54 -0.39
N ARG A 131 -6.07 18.96 0.47
CA ARG A 131 -7.37 19.52 0.10
C ARG A 131 -7.55 20.89 0.74
N THR A 132 -8.35 21.70 0.09
CA THR A 132 -8.84 22.97 0.65
C THR A 132 -10.13 22.68 1.40
N ASP A 133 -10.16 23.07 2.66
CA ASP A 133 -11.35 23.04 3.49
C ASP A 133 -11.97 24.43 3.54
N ARG A 134 -13.12 24.57 2.87
CA ARG A 134 -13.88 25.82 2.82
C ARG A 134 -14.81 26.01 4.02
N THR A 135 -15.03 24.96 4.81
CA THR A 135 -15.89 24.99 5.99
C THR A 135 -15.15 25.50 7.22
N HIS A 136 -13.85 25.25 7.27
CA HIS A 136 -12.97 25.79 8.31
C HIS A 136 -12.11 26.93 7.73
N LEU A 137 -12.41 28.17 8.14
CA LEU A 137 -11.62 29.34 7.77
C LEU A 137 -10.55 29.62 8.82
N LEU A 138 -9.39 30.06 8.37
CA LEU A 138 -8.33 30.61 9.22
C LEU A 138 -8.71 32.02 9.70
N ASP A 139 -7.97 32.56 10.67
CA ASP A 139 -8.19 33.89 11.24
C ASP A 139 -8.17 35.03 10.20
N ASP A 140 -7.47 34.81 9.08
CA ASP A 140 -7.39 35.75 7.94
C ASP A 140 -8.53 35.59 6.93
N GLY A 141 -9.51 34.74 7.23
CA GLY A 141 -10.67 34.44 6.37
C GLY A 141 -10.36 33.51 5.19
N SER A 142 -9.12 33.04 5.05
CA SER A 142 -8.76 32.09 4.00
C SER A 142 -9.20 30.66 4.37
N PRO A 143 -9.57 29.82 3.37
CA PRO A 143 -9.87 28.42 3.61
C PRO A 143 -8.68 27.69 4.21
N SER A 144 -8.91 26.88 5.25
CA SER A 144 -7.87 26.01 5.80
C SER A 144 -7.51 24.90 4.81
N ARG A 145 -6.40 24.21 5.08
CA ARG A 145 -5.88 23.13 4.23
C ARG A 145 -5.52 21.95 5.09
N TYR A 146 -5.91 20.76 4.67
CA TYR A 146 -5.57 19.51 5.34
C TYR A 146 -5.02 18.49 4.35
N ARG A 147 -4.20 17.56 4.84
CA ARG A 147 -3.75 16.40 4.08
C ARG A 147 -4.58 15.20 4.50
N ASP A 148 -5.32 14.65 3.56
CA ASP A 148 -6.01 13.39 3.80
C ASP A 148 -4.99 12.23 3.83
N SER A 149 -5.37 11.14 4.47
CA SER A 149 -4.57 9.92 4.49
C SER A 149 -4.56 9.25 3.10
N CYS A 150 -3.50 8.52 2.81
CA CYS A 150 -3.37 7.67 1.64
C CYS A 150 -2.95 6.28 2.04
N HIS A 151 -3.85 5.31 1.90
CA HIS A 151 -3.50 3.91 1.95
C HIS A 151 -2.97 3.49 0.57
N ALA A 152 -1.65 3.48 0.43
CA ALA A 152 -0.97 3.04 -0.78
C ALA A 152 -0.82 1.52 -0.74
N THR A 153 -1.41 0.82 -1.71
CA THR A 153 -1.32 -0.63 -1.89
C THR A 153 -0.60 -0.93 -3.19
N GLY A 154 0.23 -1.97 -3.19
CA GLY A 154 1.11 -2.24 -4.33
C GLY A 154 1.87 -3.54 -4.23
N LEU A 155 2.78 -3.74 -5.18
CA LEU A 155 3.73 -4.85 -5.16
C LEU A 155 5.12 -4.31 -4.87
N THR A 156 5.91 -5.05 -4.10
CA THR A 156 7.35 -4.82 -4.00
C THR A 156 8.13 -5.88 -4.78
N SER A 157 9.11 -5.43 -5.55
CA SER A 157 10.12 -6.29 -6.17
C SER A 157 11.34 -6.34 -5.25
N VAL A 158 11.63 -7.50 -4.65
CA VAL A 158 12.73 -7.59 -3.68
C VAL A 158 14.11 -7.45 -4.34
N LEU A 159 14.20 -7.73 -5.65
CA LEU A 159 15.41 -7.56 -6.45
C LEU A 159 15.52 -6.19 -7.13
N SER A 160 14.56 -5.29 -6.96
CA SER A 160 14.73 -3.88 -7.36
C SER A 160 15.66 -3.15 -6.39
N ASN A 161 16.29 -2.08 -6.87
CA ASN A 161 17.17 -1.17 -6.12
C ASN A 161 18.31 -1.84 -5.34
N ARG A 162 18.80 -3.04 -5.71
CA ARG A 162 19.78 -3.81 -4.92
C ARG A 162 21.06 -3.05 -4.53
N ARG A 163 21.57 -2.18 -5.41
CA ARG A 163 22.75 -1.36 -5.12
C ARG A 163 22.50 -0.39 -3.98
N GLU A 164 21.38 0.31 -4.02
CA GLU A 164 20.93 1.18 -2.93
C GLU A 164 20.38 0.36 -1.74
N GLY A 165 19.96 -0.87 -2.03
CA GLY A 165 19.23 -1.88 -1.23
C GLY A 165 18.07 -1.33 -0.42
N THR A 166 17.27 -0.50 -1.10
CA THR A 166 15.89 -0.16 -0.75
C THR A 166 14.94 -1.16 -1.42
N LEU A 167 13.70 -1.22 -0.97
CA LEU A 167 12.59 -1.87 -1.69
C LEU A 167 11.98 -0.87 -2.65
N GLU A 168 11.66 -1.32 -3.86
CA GLU A 168 10.77 -0.58 -4.74
C GLU A 168 9.34 -1.00 -4.42
N LEU A 169 8.49 -0.06 -4.04
CA LEU A 169 7.06 -0.24 -3.86
C LEU A 169 6.34 0.37 -5.07
N ALA A 170 5.83 -0.49 -5.94
CA ALA A 170 5.07 -0.13 -7.12
C ALA A 170 3.59 0.07 -6.75
N VAL A 171 3.12 1.31 -6.85
CA VAL A 171 1.76 1.75 -6.47
C VAL A 171 1.06 2.42 -7.65
N THR A 172 -0.26 2.56 -7.55
CA THR A 172 -1.01 3.41 -8.49
C THR A 172 -0.50 4.85 -8.38
N PRO A 173 -0.03 5.45 -9.49
CA PRO A 173 0.48 6.82 -9.47
C PRO A 173 -0.65 7.82 -9.18
N PRO A 174 -0.36 8.96 -8.53
CA PRO A 174 -1.29 10.07 -8.47
C PRO A 174 -1.61 10.58 -9.89
N ALA A 175 -2.86 11.00 -10.10
CA ALA A 175 -3.34 11.42 -11.43
C ALA A 175 -2.69 12.71 -11.95
N ALA A 176 -2.15 13.56 -11.06
CA ALA A 176 -1.48 14.80 -11.43
C ALA A 176 -0.31 15.11 -10.49
N ASP A 177 0.76 15.67 -11.06
CA ASP A 177 1.83 16.35 -10.35
C ASP A 177 1.78 17.84 -10.71
N PRO A 178 0.94 18.65 -10.03
CA PRO A 178 0.73 20.04 -10.40
C PRO A 178 1.92 20.95 -10.06
N ASP A 179 2.91 20.45 -9.33
CA ASP A 179 4.02 21.23 -8.78
C ASP A 179 5.37 20.53 -9.09
N PRO A 180 6.08 20.96 -10.14
CA PRO A 180 7.31 20.30 -10.57
C PRO A 180 8.44 20.37 -9.53
N ASP A 181 8.34 21.28 -8.54
CA ASP A 181 9.36 21.45 -7.50
C ASP A 181 9.11 20.55 -6.28
N HIS A 182 7.88 20.06 -6.09
CA HIS A 182 7.47 19.28 -4.91
C HIS A 182 6.89 17.93 -5.25
N SER A 183 7.51 16.84 -4.78
CA SER A 183 6.99 15.49 -5.06
C SER A 183 5.52 15.38 -4.60
N PRO A 184 4.62 14.78 -5.40
CA PRO A 184 3.25 14.52 -4.95
C PRO A 184 3.21 13.59 -3.74
N TRP A 185 4.26 12.80 -3.52
CA TRP A 185 4.45 11.89 -2.39
C TRP A 185 5.15 12.53 -1.20
N GLU A 186 5.56 13.81 -1.27
CA GLU A 186 6.11 14.54 -0.13
C GLU A 186 5.17 14.38 1.08
N GLY A 187 5.67 13.95 2.23
CA GLY A 187 4.87 13.61 3.42
C GLY A 187 4.62 12.11 3.62
N MET A 188 4.84 11.26 2.61
CA MET A 188 4.74 9.80 2.73
C MET A 188 5.95 9.18 3.46
N SER A 189 7.11 9.82 3.40
CA SER A 189 8.34 9.33 4.04
C SER A 189 8.14 9.06 5.53
N GLY A 190 8.61 7.91 6.00
CA GLY A 190 8.43 7.39 7.34
C GLY A 190 7.18 6.52 7.53
N ALA A 191 6.29 6.43 6.54
CA ALA A 191 5.17 5.48 6.58
C ALA A 191 5.68 4.03 6.68
N ALA A 192 5.11 3.26 7.60
CA ALA A 192 5.44 1.84 7.74
C ALA A 192 4.93 1.03 6.55
N VAL A 193 5.80 0.20 5.99
CA VAL A 193 5.49 -0.73 4.90
C VAL A 193 5.22 -2.11 5.48
N TRP A 194 4.06 -2.66 5.16
CA TRP A 194 3.55 -3.90 5.70
C TRP A 194 3.46 -5.00 4.65
N HIS A 195 3.77 -6.23 5.05
CA HIS A 195 3.54 -7.44 4.28
C HIS A 195 3.15 -8.59 5.23
N ASP A 196 2.05 -9.29 4.93
CA ASP A 196 1.51 -10.43 5.71
C ASP A 196 1.52 -10.17 7.23
N GLY A 197 1.04 -8.99 7.63
CA GLY A 197 0.92 -8.60 9.04
C GLY A 197 2.23 -8.18 9.73
N THR A 198 3.34 -8.09 9.00
CA THR A 198 4.64 -7.69 9.54
C THR A 198 5.14 -6.38 8.95
N LEU A 199 5.86 -5.58 9.74
CA LEU A 199 6.54 -4.37 9.28
C LEU A 199 7.84 -4.76 8.60
N VAL A 200 7.94 -4.53 7.29
CA VAL A 200 9.09 -4.93 6.45
C VAL A 200 9.98 -3.78 6.02
N GLY A 201 9.50 -2.54 6.18
CA GLY A 201 10.27 -1.34 5.87
C GLY A 201 9.60 -0.03 6.26
N LEU A 202 10.25 1.07 5.94
CA LEU A 202 9.70 2.42 6.02
C LEU A 202 9.86 3.10 4.65
N VAL A 203 8.85 3.84 4.18
CA VAL A 203 8.99 4.66 2.97
C VAL A 203 10.10 5.69 3.20
N GLY A 204 11.13 5.69 2.35
CA GLY A 204 12.28 6.59 2.47
C GLY A 204 12.18 7.74 1.47
N ALA A 205 12.07 7.42 0.19
CA ALA A 205 12.19 8.40 -0.88
C ALA A 205 11.20 8.16 -2.02
N HIS A 206 10.99 9.19 -2.82
CA HIS A 206 10.36 9.12 -4.13
C HIS A 206 11.31 9.76 -5.15
N HIS A 207 11.97 8.93 -5.95
CA HIS A 207 12.79 9.38 -7.06
C HIS A 207 11.88 9.60 -8.28
N ARG A 208 11.63 10.87 -8.63
CA ARG A 208 10.73 11.21 -9.75
C ARG A 208 11.12 10.52 -11.07
N SER A 209 12.41 10.29 -11.30
CA SER A 209 12.96 9.57 -12.45
C SER A 209 12.46 8.13 -12.58
N ASP A 210 12.09 7.51 -11.46
CA ASP A 210 11.63 6.12 -11.43
C ASP A 210 10.13 6.03 -11.76
N GLY A 211 9.46 7.19 -11.81
CA GLY A 211 8.04 7.35 -12.12
C GLY A 211 7.18 7.60 -10.89
N LEU A 212 6.05 8.28 -11.10
CA LEU A 212 5.14 8.70 -10.03
C LEU A 212 4.48 7.53 -9.27
N GLY A 213 4.58 6.30 -9.77
CA GLY A 213 4.07 5.09 -9.14
C GLY A 213 5.15 4.25 -8.47
N ARG A 214 6.31 4.83 -8.14
CA ARG A 214 7.46 4.12 -7.56
C ARG A 214 7.97 4.82 -6.30
N LEU A 215 7.82 4.17 -5.15
CA LEU A 215 8.36 4.62 -3.88
C LEU A 215 9.52 3.73 -3.46
N ALA A 216 10.59 4.32 -2.94
CA ALA A 216 11.69 3.59 -2.33
C ALA A 216 11.44 3.46 -0.82
N ALA A 217 11.58 2.27 -0.27
CA ALA A 217 11.46 2.01 1.17
C ALA A 217 12.73 1.37 1.73
N VAL A 218 13.20 1.83 2.90
CA VAL A 218 14.30 1.16 3.59
C VAL A 218 13.84 -0.17 4.16
N ARG A 219 14.65 -1.21 3.98
CA ARG A 219 14.37 -2.58 4.44
C ARG A 219 14.71 -2.72 5.92
N VAL A 220 13.82 -3.31 6.73
CA VAL A 220 14.11 -3.63 8.13
C VAL A 220 15.36 -4.51 8.25
N SER A 221 15.50 -5.53 7.40
CA SER A 221 16.67 -6.42 7.40
C SER A 221 18.00 -5.67 7.17
N ARG A 222 17.96 -4.52 6.47
CA ARG A 222 19.16 -3.71 6.23
C ARG A 222 19.58 -2.88 7.44
N TRP A 223 18.67 -2.59 8.38
CA TRP A 223 19.01 -1.87 9.60
C TRP A 223 20.12 -2.57 10.39
N TYR A 224 20.12 -3.91 10.44
CA TYR A 224 21.15 -4.69 11.13
C TYR A 224 22.56 -4.53 10.56
N ALA A 225 22.70 -4.12 9.29
CA ALA A 225 23.99 -3.86 8.67
C ALA A 225 24.46 -2.40 8.83
N LEU A 226 23.54 -1.49 9.20
CA LEU A 226 23.77 -0.04 9.20
C LEU A 226 23.71 0.60 10.58
N LEU A 227 22.97 0.01 11.50
CA LEU A 227 22.83 0.50 12.87
C LEU A 227 23.96 -0.02 13.74
N GLY A 228 24.49 0.85 14.60
CA GLY A 228 25.38 0.45 15.67
C GLY A 228 24.67 -0.37 16.74
N ARG A 229 25.44 -1.04 17.61
CA ARG A 229 24.90 -1.88 18.68
C ARG A 229 23.99 -1.12 19.65
N THR A 230 24.35 0.11 20.00
CA THR A 230 23.54 0.98 20.88
C THR A 230 22.20 1.32 20.23
N GLU A 231 22.22 1.66 18.93
CA GLU A 231 21.01 1.99 18.17
C GLU A 231 20.06 0.78 18.08
N LEU A 232 20.59 -0.41 17.77
CA LEU A 232 19.80 -1.65 17.76
C LEU A 232 19.20 -1.97 19.14
N THR A 233 19.98 -1.76 20.21
CA THR A 233 19.50 -2.00 21.58
C THR A 233 18.36 -1.04 21.94
N THR A 234 18.47 0.23 21.54
CA THR A 234 17.39 1.22 21.71
C THR A 234 16.13 0.82 20.94
N LEU A 235 16.26 0.44 19.67
CA LEU A 235 15.11 -0.01 18.88
C LEU A 235 14.49 -1.30 19.44
N HIS A 236 15.30 -2.22 19.96
CA HIS A 236 14.80 -3.42 20.63
C HIS A 236 13.97 -3.07 21.86
N ALA A 237 14.53 -2.27 22.77
CA ALA A 237 13.88 -1.93 24.04
C ALA A 237 12.61 -1.07 23.85
N CYS A 238 12.62 -0.15 22.89
CA CYS A 238 11.55 0.82 22.71
C CYS A 238 10.53 0.42 21.63
N ALA A 239 10.97 -0.25 20.57
CA ALA A 239 10.14 -0.57 19.41
C ALA A 239 9.94 -2.08 19.22
N GLY A 240 10.52 -2.94 20.06
CA GLY A 240 10.40 -4.39 19.94
C GLY A 240 11.11 -5.00 18.73
N LEU A 241 12.04 -4.27 18.10
CA LEU A 241 12.85 -4.81 17.01
C LEU A 241 13.67 -6.01 17.54
N PRO A 242 13.70 -7.17 16.86
CA PRO A 242 14.56 -8.26 17.29
C PRO A 242 16.05 -7.86 17.34
N LEU A 243 16.84 -8.51 18.20
CA LEU A 243 18.27 -8.19 18.31
C LEU A 243 19.11 -8.76 17.16
N SER A 244 18.57 -9.75 16.44
CA SER A 244 19.22 -10.39 15.30
C SER A 244 18.30 -10.39 14.09
N ALA A 245 18.89 -10.20 12.90
CA ALA A 245 18.17 -10.34 11.64
C ALA A 245 17.57 -11.75 11.44
N ALA A 246 18.16 -12.77 12.05
CA ALA A 246 17.68 -14.15 11.99
C ALA A 246 16.35 -14.37 12.73
N ASP A 247 16.00 -13.47 13.66
CA ASP A 247 14.79 -13.53 14.46
C ASP A 247 13.63 -12.74 13.83
N LEU A 248 13.83 -12.20 12.61
CA LEU A 248 12.75 -11.58 11.86
C LEU A 248 11.73 -12.64 11.42
N THR A 249 10.45 -12.26 11.43
CA THR A 249 9.39 -13.10 10.88
C THR A 249 9.57 -13.19 9.37
N HIS A 250 9.73 -14.39 8.83
CA HIS A 250 9.81 -14.59 7.40
C HIS A 250 8.46 -15.09 6.87
N PRO A 251 7.95 -14.52 5.76
CA PRO A 251 6.73 -15.04 5.14
C PRO A 251 6.96 -16.50 4.78
N ALA A 252 6.05 -17.37 5.20
CA ALA A 252 6.15 -18.79 4.91
C ALA A 252 6.15 -18.98 3.37
N PRO A 253 7.10 -19.74 2.80
CA PRO A 253 7.08 -20.07 1.38
C PRO A 253 5.82 -20.91 1.11
N GLY A 254 4.74 -20.28 0.64
CA GLY A 254 3.53 -21.00 0.25
C GLY A 254 2.20 -20.32 0.54
N ARG A 255 2.15 -19.21 1.28
CA ARG A 255 0.90 -18.44 1.39
C ARG A 255 0.82 -17.45 0.24
N GLU A 256 0.28 -17.91 -0.89
CA GLU A 256 -0.14 -17.04 -1.99
C GLU A 256 -1.11 -16.00 -1.40
N ALA A 257 -0.60 -14.80 -1.12
CA ALA A 257 -1.44 -13.63 -0.90
C ALA A 257 -2.39 -13.48 -2.10
N PRO A 258 -3.61 -12.95 -1.92
CA PRO A 258 -4.50 -12.66 -3.03
C PRO A 258 -3.74 -11.78 -4.03
N SER A 259 -3.39 -12.39 -5.16
CA SER A 259 -2.58 -11.75 -6.18
C SER A 259 -3.30 -10.50 -6.64
N ALA A 260 -2.59 -9.37 -6.75
CA ALA A 260 -3.03 -8.28 -7.61
C ALA A 260 -3.49 -8.89 -8.94
N PRO A 261 -4.63 -8.46 -9.50
CA PRO A 261 -5.23 -9.11 -10.64
C PRO A 261 -4.20 -9.19 -11.76
N ALA A 262 -3.90 -10.41 -12.20
CA ALA A 262 -2.87 -10.63 -13.21
C ALA A 262 -3.30 -9.93 -14.50
N SER A 263 -2.49 -9.00 -15.00
CA SER A 263 -2.79 -8.35 -16.28
C SER A 263 -2.84 -9.39 -17.41
N LEU A 264 -3.92 -9.34 -18.18
CA LEU A 264 -4.19 -10.24 -19.30
C LEU A 264 -3.93 -9.59 -20.67
N THR A 265 -3.49 -8.33 -20.69
CA THR A 265 -3.16 -7.54 -21.88
C THR A 265 -2.16 -8.20 -22.85
N GLN A 266 -1.31 -9.10 -22.36
CA GLN A 266 -0.24 -9.76 -23.14
C GLN A 266 -0.62 -11.16 -23.65
N LEU A 267 -1.86 -11.61 -23.44
CA LEU A 267 -2.33 -12.92 -23.91
C LEU A 267 -2.41 -12.95 -25.45
N PRO A 268 -2.00 -14.07 -26.10
CA PRO A 268 -2.21 -14.25 -27.53
C PRO A 268 -3.70 -14.25 -27.90
N VAL A 269 -4.03 -13.77 -29.09
CA VAL A 269 -5.42 -13.73 -29.60
C VAL A 269 -5.92 -15.13 -29.95
N ASP A 270 -5.00 -16.04 -30.29
CA ASP A 270 -5.24 -17.40 -30.78
C ASP A 270 -5.17 -18.49 -29.69
N ILE A 271 -5.44 -18.13 -28.43
CA ILE A 271 -5.45 -19.10 -27.33
C ILE A 271 -6.47 -20.23 -27.61
N PRO A 272 -6.05 -21.52 -27.51
CA PRO A 272 -6.95 -22.64 -27.70
C PRO A 272 -8.05 -22.68 -26.63
N LEU A 273 -9.26 -23.07 -27.00
CA LEU A 273 -10.42 -23.14 -26.10
C LEU A 273 -10.15 -23.95 -24.82
N GLY A 274 -9.37 -25.03 -24.93
CA GLY A 274 -8.97 -25.85 -23.78
C GLY A 274 -8.17 -25.07 -22.72
N ALA A 275 -7.39 -24.06 -23.13
CA ALA A 275 -6.67 -23.20 -22.20
C ALA A 275 -7.57 -22.18 -21.50
N LEU A 276 -8.69 -21.77 -22.11
CA LEU A 276 -9.68 -20.88 -21.51
C LEU A 276 -10.69 -21.61 -20.60
N ASN A 277 -10.70 -22.94 -20.61
CA ASN A 277 -11.74 -23.74 -19.95
C ASN A 277 -11.82 -23.51 -18.42
N GLY A 278 -10.67 -23.30 -17.76
CA GLY A 278 -10.61 -22.97 -16.33
C GLY A 278 -11.28 -21.64 -16.02
N LEU A 279 -10.89 -20.59 -16.75
CA LEU A 279 -11.44 -19.24 -16.63
C LEU A 279 -12.95 -19.21 -16.97
N ALA A 280 -13.34 -19.81 -18.11
CA ALA A 280 -14.75 -19.92 -18.50
C ALA A 280 -15.57 -20.68 -17.45
N GLY A 281 -15.03 -21.75 -16.88
CA GLY A 281 -15.67 -22.51 -15.80
C GLY A 281 -15.88 -21.67 -14.55
N ALA A 282 -14.87 -20.91 -14.12
CA ALA A 282 -14.99 -20.01 -12.97
C ALA A 282 -16.00 -18.89 -13.21
N LEU A 283 -15.99 -18.29 -14.41
CA LEU A 283 -16.96 -17.26 -14.81
C LEU A 283 -18.39 -17.80 -14.80
N THR A 284 -18.65 -18.96 -15.41
CA THR A 284 -20.01 -19.55 -15.41
C THR A 284 -20.55 -19.91 -14.03
N ALA A 285 -19.69 -20.00 -13.01
CA ALA A 285 -20.09 -20.28 -11.63
C ALA A 285 -20.50 -19.02 -10.85
N LEU A 286 -20.27 -17.81 -11.40
CA LEU A 286 -20.63 -16.56 -10.76
C LEU A 286 -22.12 -16.23 -10.95
N PRO A 287 -22.82 -15.77 -9.90
CA PRO A 287 -24.20 -15.29 -10.00
C PRO A 287 -24.43 -14.22 -11.09
N SER A 288 -23.49 -13.29 -11.23
CA SER A 288 -23.50 -12.18 -12.21
C SER A 288 -23.34 -12.62 -13.65
N VAL A 289 -22.73 -13.78 -13.89
CA VAL A 289 -22.54 -14.34 -15.23
C VAL A 289 -23.59 -15.41 -15.52
N ALA A 290 -24.05 -16.14 -14.50
CA ALA A 290 -25.00 -17.24 -14.64
C ALA A 290 -26.38 -16.83 -15.15
N ARG A 291 -26.75 -15.54 -15.00
CA ARG A 291 -28.01 -14.98 -15.51
C ARG A 291 -27.75 -13.98 -16.62
N ARG A 292 -28.50 -14.12 -17.72
CA ARG A 292 -28.34 -13.28 -18.92
C ARG A 292 -28.52 -11.78 -18.65
N THR A 293 -29.51 -11.43 -17.82
CA THR A 293 -29.76 -10.02 -17.42
C THR A 293 -28.59 -9.41 -16.65
N THR A 294 -27.92 -10.18 -15.80
CA THR A 294 -26.78 -9.71 -15.02
C THR A 294 -25.50 -9.74 -15.84
N LEU A 295 -25.38 -10.69 -16.78
CA LEU A 295 -24.28 -10.74 -17.74
C LEU A 295 -24.30 -9.52 -18.68
N ASP A 296 -25.47 -9.07 -19.11
CA ASP A 296 -25.59 -7.84 -19.92
C ASP A 296 -25.19 -6.60 -19.11
N LEU A 297 -25.44 -6.58 -17.80
CA LEU A 297 -24.94 -5.53 -16.91
C LEU A 297 -23.40 -5.57 -16.77
N VAL A 298 -22.80 -6.77 -16.64
CA VAL A 298 -21.34 -6.94 -16.66
C VAL A 298 -20.76 -6.40 -17.98
N LEU A 299 -21.38 -6.74 -19.11
CA LEU A 299 -20.94 -6.31 -20.44
C LEU A 299 -21.13 -4.80 -20.70
N SER A 300 -22.02 -4.13 -19.96
CA SER A 300 -22.12 -2.66 -20.00
C SER A 300 -20.92 -1.96 -19.34
N GLY A 301 -20.13 -2.69 -18.55
CA GLY A 301 -18.89 -2.22 -17.93
C GLY A 301 -17.64 -2.35 -18.80
N ILE A 302 -17.75 -2.87 -20.03
CA ILE A 302 -16.68 -2.89 -21.03
C ILE A 302 -17.05 -2.00 -22.22
N ASP A 303 -16.11 -1.78 -23.15
CA ASP A 303 -16.36 -0.97 -24.35
C ASP A 303 -17.64 -1.43 -25.10
N PRO A 304 -18.63 -0.52 -25.30
CA PRO A 304 -19.92 -0.87 -25.90
C PRO A 304 -19.83 -1.43 -27.32
N ALA A 305 -18.84 -1.00 -28.12
CA ALA A 305 -18.64 -1.51 -29.46
C ALA A 305 -18.14 -2.96 -29.42
N ILE A 306 -17.33 -3.31 -28.42
CA ILE A 306 -16.78 -4.66 -28.25
C ILE A 306 -17.83 -5.60 -27.66
N ALA A 307 -18.64 -5.12 -26.70
CA ALA A 307 -19.77 -5.87 -26.17
C ALA A 307 -20.77 -6.28 -27.28
N ALA A 308 -21.02 -5.38 -28.25
CA ALA A 308 -21.90 -5.64 -29.38
C ALA A 308 -21.35 -6.68 -30.38
N MET A 309 -20.04 -6.88 -30.43
CA MET A 309 -19.39 -7.86 -31.32
C MET A 309 -19.26 -9.26 -30.71
N SER A 310 -19.66 -9.45 -29.45
CA SER A 310 -19.62 -10.75 -28.79
C SER A 310 -20.73 -11.67 -29.32
N PRO A 311 -20.40 -12.84 -29.91
CA PRO A 311 -21.41 -13.77 -30.41
C PRO A 311 -22.31 -14.21 -29.26
N ARG A 312 -23.63 -14.10 -29.45
CA ARG A 312 -24.61 -14.49 -28.43
C ARG A 312 -25.08 -15.93 -28.66
N SER A 313 -25.03 -16.74 -27.61
CA SER A 313 -25.55 -18.11 -27.61
C SER A 313 -26.62 -18.29 -26.54
N ASP A 314 -27.60 -19.16 -26.80
CA ASP A 314 -28.61 -19.53 -25.79
C ASP A 314 -28.06 -20.46 -24.72
N SER A 315 -26.88 -21.05 -24.95
CA SER A 315 -26.15 -21.82 -23.95
C SER A 315 -25.08 -20.93 -23.30
N LEU A 316 -25.15 -20.82 -21.97
CA LEU A 316 -24.28 -19.94 -21.18
C LEU A 316 -22.78 -20.19 -21.42
N ARG A 317 -22.36 -21.45 -21.50
CA ARG A 317 -20.94 -21.79 -21.60
C ARG A 317 -20.35 -21.41 -22.97
N PRO A 318 -20.99 -21.75 -24.10
CA PRO A 318 -20.63 -21.19 -25.41
C PRO A 318 -20.68 -19.65 -25.47
N ASP A 319 -21.66 -19.01 -24.82
CA ASP A 319 -21.79 -17.55 -24.76
C ASP A 319 -20.56 -16.91 -24.10
N VAL A 320 -20.16 -17.42 -22.93
CA VAL A 320 -18.96 -16.97 -22.21
C VAL A 320 -17.67 -17.22 -23.01
N PHE A 321 -17.55 -18.35 -23.74
CA PHE A 321 -16.41 -18.55 -24.64
C PHE A 321 -16.38 -17.54 -25.79
N GLY A 322 -17.54 -17.20 -26.35
CA GLY A 322 -17.67 -16.15 -27.37
C GLY A 322 -17.19 -14.81 -26.86
N ILE A 323 -17.67 -14.39 -25.68
CA ILE A 323 -17.26 -13.15 -24.99
C ILE A 323 -15.75 -13.14 -24.73
N LEU A 324 -15.20 -14.20 -24.14
CA LEU A 324 -13.76 -14.30 -23.85
C LEU A 324 -12.91 -14.18 -25.11
N ARG A 325 -13.31 -14.85 -26.20
CA ARG A 325 -12.62 -14.75 -27.49
C ARG A 325 -12.68 -13.33 -28.03
N THR A 326 -13.84 -12.69 -27.99
CA THR A 326 -13.98 -11.30 -28.42
C THR A 326 -13.05 -10.40 -27.59
N CYS A 327 -13.04 -10.51 -26.26
CA CYS A 327 -12.15 -9.74 -25.40
C CYS A 327 -10.65 -9.97 -25.69
N LEU A 328 -10.24 -11.15 -26.16
CA LEU A 328 -8.85 -11.41 -26.55
C LEU A 328 -8.44 -10.69 -27.84
N HIS A 329 -9.37 -10.38 -28.75
CA HIS A 329 -9.08 -9.64 -29.98
C HIS A 329 -8.84 -8.15 -29.72
N TYR A 330 -9.22 -7.64 -28.54
CA TYR A 330 -9.11 -6.25 -28.16
C TYR A 330 -8.26 -6.10 -26.88
N PRO A 331 -7.02 -5.61 -26.99
CA PRO A 331 -6.12 -5.51 -25.85
C PRO A 331 -6.74 -4.75 -24.66
N GLY A 332 -6.67 -5.35 -23.47
CA GLY A 332 -7.17 -4.76 -22.22
C GLY A 332 -8.66 -4.94 -21.95
N THR A 333 -9.47 -5.39 -22.92
CA THR A 333 -10.90 -5.60 -22.69
C THR A 333 -11.17 -6.78 -21.76
N LEU A 334 -10.32 -7.80 -21.76
CA LEU A 334 -10.44 -8.92 -20.82
C LEU A 334 -10.18 -8.47 -19.37
N ASP A 335 -9.26 -7.53 -19.15
CA ASP A 335 -9.02 -6.95 -17.83
C ASP A 335 -10.23 -6.12 -17.35
N GLN A 336 -10.83 -5.31 -18.25
CA GLN A 336 -12.06 -4.55 -17.96
C GLN A 336 -13.24 -5.46 -17.61
N LEU A 337 -13.40 -6.58 -18.32
CA LEU A 337 -14.44 -7.57 -18.02
C LEU A 337 -14.29 -8.12 -16.60
N LEU A 338 -13.07 -8.49 -16.21
CA LEU A 338 -12.80 -9.00 -14.87
C LEU A 338 -12.98 -7.92 -13.79
N GLU A 339 -12.65 -6.67 -14.09
CA GLU A 339 -12.90 -5.54 -13.20
C GLU A 339 -14.41 -5.29 -12.97
N ALA A 340 -15.21 -5.28 -14.04
CA ALA A 340 -16.67 -5.16 -13.95
C ALA A 340 -17.30 -6.26 -13.10
N ILE A 341 -16.78 -7.50 -13.22
CA ILE A 341 -17.19 -8.63 -12.39
C ILE A 341 -16.83 -8.40 -10.92
N ARG A 342 -15.61 -7.95 -10.61
CA ARG A 342 -15.20 -7.65 -9.22
C ARG A 342 -16.09 -6.57 -8.59
N LEU A 343 -16.47 -5.55 -9.36
CA LEU A 343 -17.36 -4.49 -8.90
C LEU A 343 -18.77 -5.01 -8.53
N LEU A 344 -19.29 -5.98 -9.29
CA LEU A 344 -20.63 -6.52 -9.08
C LEU A 344 -20.69 -7.63 -8.02
N GLU A 345 -19.65 -8.44 -7.90
CA GLU A 345 -19.60 -9.60 -7.01
C GLU A 345 -18.89 -9.33 -5.67
N GLY A 346 -18.08 -8.26 -5.59
CA GLY A 346 -17.26 -7.95 -4.43
C GLY A 346 -16.23 -9.04 -4.10
N ASP A 347 -15.84 -9.12 -2.82
CA ASP A 347 -14.86 -10.08 -2.32
C ASP A 347 -15.47 -11.49 -2.12
N SER A 348 -15.95 -12.10 -3.20
CA SER A 348 -16.58 -13.43 -3.17
C SER A 348 -15.58 -14.56 -3.43
N VAL A 349 -15.86 -15.75 -2.88
CA VAL A 349 -15.09 -16.97 -3.16
C VAL A 349 -15.09 -17.31 -4.66
N GLY A 350 -16.16 -16.93 -5.37
CA GLY A 350 -16.26 -17.05 -6.82
C GLY A 350 -15.27 -16.14 -7.54
N VAL A 351 -15.18 -14.86 -7.14
CA VAL A 351 -14.22 -13.89 -7.70
C VAL A 351 -12.78 -14.34 -7.43
N ALA A 352 -12.48 -14.79 -6.20
CA ALA A 352 -11.16 -15.33 -5.88
C ALA A 352 -10.78 -16.57 -6.72
N ARG A 353 -11.76 -17.36 -7.17
CA ARG A 353 -11.53 -18.46 -8.12
C ARG A 353 -11.26 -17.93 -9.53
N VAL A 354 -12.02 -16.95 -10.00
CA VAL A 354 -11.79 -16.30 -11.30
C VAL A 354 -10.38 -15.70 -11.37
N ASP A 355 -9.96 -15.00 -10.32
CA ASP A 355 -8.63 -14.38 -10.25
C ASP A 355 -7.50 -15.42 -10.29
N ARG A 356 -7.68 -16.56 -9.60
CA ARG A 356 -6.71 -17.67 -9.65
C ARG A 356 -6.59 -18.26 -11.06
N GLU A 357 -7.71 -18.49 -11.74
CA GLU A 357 -7.71 -19.03 -13.11
C GLU A 357 -7.11 -18.04 -14.12
N ALA A 358 -7.43 -16.75 -13.98
CA ALA A 358 -6.83 -15.66 -14.78
C ALA A 358 -5.31 -15.59 -14.57
N ALA A 359 -4.85 -15.63 -13.31
CA ALA A 359 -3.43 -15.62 -12.98
C ALA A 359 -2.70 -16.88 -13.50
N ALA A 360 -3.33 -18.06 -13.40
CA ALA A 360 -2.79 -19.30 -13.94
C ALA A 360 -2.62 -19.22 -15.47
N LEU A 361 -3.63 -18.68 -16.17
CA LEU A 361 -3.58 -18.45 -17.61
C LEU A 361 -2.45 -17.48 -17.99
N ALA A 362 -2.37 -16.33 -17.31
CA ALA A 362 -1.32 -15.34 -17.53
C ALA A 362 0.09 -15.89 -17.30
N ARG A 363 0.29 -16.72 -16.28
CA ARG A 363 1.58 -17.36 -15.99
C ARG A 363 1.96 -18.37 -17.07
N ARG A 364 1.00 -19.16 -17.55
CA ARG A 364 1.23 -20.18 -18.59
C ARG A 364 1.78 -19.56 -19.87
N TYR A 365 1.21 -18.42 -20.29
CA TYR A 365 1.60 -17.74 -21.54
C TYR A 365 2.73 -16.73 -21.38
N ARG A 366 3.13 -16.37 -20.15
CA ARG A 366 4.38 -15.63 -19.89
C ARG A 366 5.63 -16.52 -19.96
N ARG A 367 5.51 -17.82 -19.68
CA ARG A 367 6.64 -18.78 -19.66
C ARG A 367 7.00 -19.37 -21.03
N THR A 368 6.13 -19.19 -22.03
CA THR A 368 6.32 -19.69 -23.40
C THR A 368 6.91 -18.64 -24.36
N ARG A 369 7.19 -17.43 -23.87
CA ARG A 369 8.07 -16.44 -24.50
C ARG A 369 9.40 -16.46 -23.77
#